data_AF-A0A9E0CGZ2-F1
#
_entry.id   AF-A0A9E0CGZ2-F1
#
_cell.length_a   1.000
_cell.length_b   1.000
_cell.length_c   1.000
_cell.angle_alpha   90.00
_cell.angle_beta   90.00
_cell.angle_gamma   90.00
#
_symmetry.space_group_name_H-M   'P 1'
#
loop_
_entity.id
_entity.type
_entity.pdbx_description
1 polymer ?
#
loop_
_entity_poly.entity_id
_entity_poly.type
_entity_poly.pdbx_seq_one_letter_code
_entity_poly.pdbx_strand_id
1 'polypeptide(L)'
;MKKVLRFTTIIVILAVFSSCSSKLTGTWKIASYEEGVVGEPSVTMTNIGSITFEKNGSGTKAVTFSLMGAAMEDNEPFTWKQAGISVLIEGGESELSKAWVISSKKKGSQTWHSTENNKVQTLILIK
;
A
#
# COMPACT_ATOMS: atom_id res chain seq x y z
N MET A 1 -13.31 63.32 10.69
CA MET A 1 -13.58 62.06 9.97
C MET A 1 -12.43 61.10 10.22
N LYS A 2 -12.67 60.01 10.95
CA LYS A 2 -11.64 59.04 11.40
C LYS A 2 -11.57 57.91 10.37
N LYS A 3 -10.39 57.64 9.79
CA LYS A 3 -10.17 56.44 8.97
C LYS A 3 -9.18 55.54 9.72
N VAL A 4 -9.72 54.47 10.30
CA VAL A 4 -8.94 53.44 11.00
C VAL A 4 -8.70 52.32 10.00
N LEU A 5 -7.48 52.20 9.51
CA LEU A 5 -7.08 51.16 8.57
C LEU A 5 -6.79 49.87 9.37
N ARG A 6 -7.67 48.88 9.30
CA ARG A 6 -7.47 47.56 9.91
C ARG A 6 -6.66 46.68 8.96
N PHE A 7 -5.41 46.39 9.32
CA PHE A 7 -4.61 45.35 8.67
C PHE A 7 -4.97 44.00 9.28
N THR A 8 -5.68 43.16 8.52
CA THR A 8 -5.95 41.78 8.90
C THR A 8 -4.88 40.89 8.27
N THR A 9 -3.86 40.52 9.06
CA THR A 9 -2.83 39.56 8.67
C THR A 9 -3.44 38.15 8.65
N ILE A 10 -3.57 37.55 7.46
CA ILE A 10 -3.94 36.15 7.29
C ILE A 10 -2.70 35.30 7.58
N ILE A 11 -2.74 34.55 8.69
CA ILE A 11 -1.71 33.59 9.06
C ILE A 11 -2.00 32.31 8.26
N VAL A 12 -1.26 32.09 7.18
CA VAL A 12 -1.28 30.82 6.43
C VAL A 12 -0.51 29.79 7.25
N ILE A 13 -1.24 28.85 7.86
CA ILE A 13 -0.65 27.70 8.55
C ILE A 13 -0.13 26.73 7.48
N LEU A 14 1.18 26.75 7.23
CA LEU A 14 1.85 25.64 6.54
C LEU A 14 1.85 24.45 7.51
N ALA A 15 0.91 23.53 7.32
CA ALA A 15 0.98 22.20 7.92
C ALA A 15 2.15 21.47 7.25
N VAL A 16 3.34 21.60 7.83
CA VAL A 16 4.49 20.76 7.48
C VAL A 16 4.17 19.37 8.04
N PHE A 17 3.51 18.53 7.23
CA PHE A 17 3.45 17.11 7.50
C PHE A 17 4.88 16.59 7.42
N SER A 18 5.51 16.48 8.58
CA SER A 18 6.79 15.82 8.77
C SER A 18 6.65 14.39 8.24
N SER A 19 7.09 14.19 6.99
CA SER A 19 7.18 12.89 6.34
C SER A 19 8.11 12.03 7.19
N CYS A 20 7.49 11.24 8.07
CA CYS A 20 8.14 10.20 8.83
C CYS A 20 8.60 9.19 7.78
N SER A 21 9.84 9.34 7.30
CA SER A 21 10.46 8.52 6.25
C SER A 21 10.02 7.07 6.38
N SER A 22 9.05 6.65 5.56
CA SER A 22 8.45 5.35 5.76
C SER A 22 9.50 4.31 5.38
N LYS A 23 9.76 3.35 6.29
CA LYS A 23 10.61 2.18 6.01
C LYS A 23 10.07 1.31 4.86
N LEU A 24 8.94 1.70 4.26
CA LEU A 24 8.30 1.02 3.14
C LEU A 24 9.04 1.23 1.82
N THR A 25 9.65 2.39 1.61
CA THR A 25 10.31 2.70 0.32
C THR A 25 11.36 1.67 -0.09
N GLY A 26 11.50 1.46 -1.39
CA GLY A 26 12.36 0.45 -2.02
C GLY A 26 11.60 -0.79 -2.50
N THR A 27 12.36 -1.75 -3.03
CA THR A 27 11.84 -3.00 -3.59
C THR A 27 11.68 -4.07 -2.52
N TRP A 28 10.59 -4.82 -2.62
CA TRP A 28 10.26 -5.97 -1.78
C TRP A 28 9.92 -7.15 -2.67
N LYS A 29 10.39 -8.34 -2.30
CA LYS A 29 9.88 -9.57 -2.87
C LYS A 29 8.55 -9.91 -2.19
N ILE A 30 7.58 -10.35 -2.98
CA ILE A 30 6.33 -10.88 -2.48
C ILE A 30 6.54 -12.35 -2.18
N ALA A 31 6.84 -12.64 -0.92
CA ALA A 31 7.11 -14.00 -0.46
C ALA A 31 5.83 -14.85 -0.48
N SER A 32 4.70 -14.25 -0.11
CA SER A 32 3.40 -14.92 -0.09
C SER A 32 2.28 -13.92 -0.34
N TYR A 33 1.30 -14.34 -1.13
CA TYR A 33 -0.02 -13.74 -1.22
C TYR A 33 -1.04 -14.84 -0.95
N GLU A 34 -1.94 -14.61 -0.01
CA GLU A 34 -3.00 -15.53 0.34
C GLU A 34 -4.34 -14.82 0.21
N GLU A 35 -5.33 -15.49 -0.37
CA GLU A 35 -6.71 -15.03 -0.43
C GLU A 35 -7.63 -16.14 0.06
N GLY A 36 -8.56 -15.82 0.95
CA GLY A 36 -9.57 -16.74 1.42
C GLY A 36 -10.89 -16.05 1.69
N VAL A 37 -11.98 -16.79 1.55
CA VAL A 37 -13.31 -16.39 2.02
C VAL A 37 -13.47 -16.90 3.45
N VAL A 38 -14.04 -16.09 4.33
CA VAL A 38 -14.30 -16.50 5.72
C VAL A 38 -15.14 -17.78 5.74
N GLY A 39 -14.60 -18.85 6.33
CA GLY A 39 -15.27 -20.16 6.43
C GLY A 39 -14.93 -21.14 5.31
N GLU A 40 -14.14 -20.74 4.31
CA GLU A 40 -13.67 -21.60 3.21
C GLU A 40 -12.14 -21.76 3.24
N PRO A 41 -11.58 -22.79 2.58
CA PRO A 41 -10.14 -22.92 2.40
C PRO A 41 -9.56 -21.72 1.63
N SER A 42 -8.41 -21.22 2.05
CA SER A 42 -7.68 -20.17 1.35
C SER A 42 -6.80 -20.74 0.22
N VAL A 43 -6.47 -19.87 -0.73
CA VAL A 43 -5.49 -20.12 -1.78
C VAL A 43 -4.24 -19.31 -1.49
N THR A 44 -3.10 -19.99 -1.43
CA THR A 44 -1.79 -19.35 -1.19
C THR A 44 -0.91 -19.44 -2.43
N MET A 45 -0.35 -18.31 -2.83
CA MET A 45 0.64 -18.21 -3.89
C MET A 45 1.94 -17.69 -3.28
N THR A 46 3.06 -18.32 -3.62
CA THR A 46 4.37 -17.98 -3.03
C THR A 46 5.34 -17.49 -4.10
N ASN A 47 6.26 -16.60 -3.69
CA ASN A 47 7.29 -16.04 -4.56
C ASN A 47 6.76 -15.44 -5.87
N ILE A 48 5.66 -14.69 -5.79
CA ILE A 48 4.92 -14.21 -6.96
C ILE A 48 5.55 -12.97 -7.63
N GLY A 49 6.78 -12.63 -7.27
CA GLY A 49 7.51 -11.50 -7.86
C GLY A 49 7.85 -10.41 -6.86
N SER A 50 7.75 -9.14 -7.28
CA SER A 50 8.21 -8.00 -6.48
C SER A 50 7.36 -6.74 -6.64
N ILE A 51 7.42 -5.89 -5.62
CA ILE A 51 6.77 -4.58 -5.57
C ILE A 51 7.77 -3.52 -5.10
N THR A 52 7.80 -2.38 -5.78
CA THR A 52 8.69 -1.26 -5.48
C THR A 52 7.87 -0.04 -5.11
N PHE A 53 8.16 0.52 -3.95
CA PHE A 53 7.53 1.74 -3.45
C PHE A 53 8.52 2.91 -3.56
N GLU A 54 8.24 3.86 -4.47
CA GLU A 54 9.08 5.04 -4.67
C GLU A 54 8.74 6.17 -3.70
N LYS A 55 9.75 6.95 -3.30
CA LYS A 55 9.60 8.04 -2.31
C LYS A 55 8.62 9.14 -2.70
N ASN A 56 8.37 9.30 -3.99
CA ASN A 56 7.43 10.28 -4.56
C ASN A 56 5.96 9.80 -4.50
N GLY A 57 5.67 8.62 -3.96
CA GLY A 57 4.33 8.05 -3.90
C GLY A 57 3.92 7.29 -5.16
N SER A 58 4.81 7.11 -6.15
CA SER A 58 4.59 6.13 -7.22
C SER A 58 5.14 4.75 -6.83
N GLY A 59 4.78 3.73 -7.58
CA GLY A 59 5.34 2.40 -7.43
C GLY A 59 5.19 1.57 -8.69
N THR A 60 5.97 0.51 -8.75
CA THR A 60 5.95 -0.48 -9.83
C THR A 60 5.88 -1.86 -9.24
N LYS A 61 5.34 -2.79 -9.99
CA LYS A 61 5.26 -4.19 -9.60
C LYS A 61 5.62 -5.06 -10.81
N ALA A 62 6.14 -6.23 -10.50
CA ALA A 62 6.44 -7.26 -11.46
C ALA A 62 5.97 -8.57 -10.84
N VAL A 63 4.74 -8.95 -11.16
CA VAL A 63 4.01 -9.98 -10.42
C VAL A 63 3.42 -11.01 -11.39
N THR A 64 3.60 -12.28 -11.06
CA THR A 64 3.04 -13.40 -11.83
C THR A 64 2.53 -14.46 -10.88
N PHE A 65 1.24 -14.80 -10.98
CA PHE A 65 0.62 -15.83 -10.14
C PHE A 65 -0.54 -16.49 -10.87
N SER A 66 -1.02 -17.60 -10.30
CA SER A 66 -2.23 -18.24 -10.78
C SER A 66 -3.32 -18.12 -9.72
N LEU A 67 -4.45 -17.53 -10.10
CA LEU A 67 -5.63 -17.44 -9.26
C LEU A 67 -6.74 -18.26 -9.92
N MET A 68 -7.31 -19.23 -9.19
CA MET A 68 -8.36 -20.12 -9.70
C MET A 68 -8.00 -20.82 -11.03
N GLY A 69 -6.71 -21.12 -11.26
CA GLY A 69 -6.21 -21.78 -12.47
C GLY A 69 -5.97 -20.86 -13.67
N ALA A 70 -6.29 -19.56 -13.57
CA ALA A 70 -5.92 -18.56 -14.57
C ALA A 70 -4.56 -17.95 -14.24
N ALA A 71 -3.65 -17.91 -15.21
CA ALA A 71 -2.39 -17.19 -15.07
C ALA A 71 -2.62 -15.68 -15.19
N MET A 72 -2.13 -14.94 -14.21
CA MET A 72 -2.21 -13.49 -14.12
C MET A 72 -0.79 -12.93 -14.16
N GLU A 73 -0.61 -11.89 -14.97
CA GLU A 73 0.60 -11.08 -15.00
C GLU A 73 0.20 -9.64 -14.72
N ASP A 74 0.88 -9.02 -13.77
CA ASP A 74 0.57 -7.67 -13.33
C ASP A 74 1.85 -6.85 -13.17
N ASN A 75 2.04 -5.96 -14.15
CA ASN A 75 3.18 -5.05 -14.24
C ASN A 75 2.75 -3.58 -14.24
N GLU A 76 1.48 -3.29 -13.96
CA GLU A 76 0.97 -1.93 -14.08
C GLU A 76 1.54 -1.02 -12.98
N PRO A 77 1.93 0.22 -13.32
CA PRO A 77 2.35 1.19 -12.33
C PRO A 77 1.18 1.53 -11.40
N PHE A 78 1.51 1.93 -10.17
CA PHE A 78 0.53 2.34 -9.17
C PHE A 78 1.00 3.59 -8.44
N THR A 79 0.08 4.17 -7.68
CA THR A 79 0.37 5.20 -6.68
C THR A 79 0.07 4.66 -5.29
N TRP A 80 0.75 5.16 -4.28
CA TRP A 80 0.56 4.71 -2.92
C TRP A 80 0.65 5.84 -1.91
N LYS A 81 -0.06 5.67 -0.80
CA LYS A 81 -0.03 6.57 0.36
C LYS A 81 0.06 5.72 1.62
N GLN A 82 0.74 6.24 2.64
CA GLN A 82 0.83 5.57 3.94
C GLN A 82 0.42 6.52 5.06
N ALA A 83 -0.45 6.05 5.94
CA ALA A 83 -0.85 6.72 7.17
C ALA A 83 -0.72 5.74 8.34
N GLY A 84 0.35 5.88 9.14
CA GLY A 84 0.65 4.95 10.23
C GLY A 84 0.89 3.52 9.73
N ILE A 85 0.04 2.58 10.16
CA ILE A 85 0.07 1.16 9.74
C ILE A 85 -0.75 0.89 8.48
N SER A 86 -1.48 1.87 7.96
CA SER A 86 -2.31 1.70 6.77
C SER A 86 -1.56 2.15 5.52
N VAL A 87 -1.63 1.35 4.47
CA VAL A 87 -1.07 1.63 3.14
C VAL A 87 -2.20 1.51 2.13
N LEU A 88 -2.45 2.55 1.35
CA LEU A 88 -3.36 2.50 0.23
C LEU A 88 -2.55 2.38 -1.06
N ILE A 89 -2.87 1.41 -1.89
CA ILE A 89 -2.32 1.24 -3.24
C ILE A 89 -3.46 1.52 -4.23
N GLU A 90 -3.26 2.46 -5.14
CA GLU A 90 -4.25 2.89 -6.14
C GLU A 90 -3.64 2.74 -7.55
N GLY A 91 -4.35 2.05 -8.46
CA GLY A 91 -3.97 1.96 -9.88
C GLY A 91 -4.35 0.63 -10.51
N GLY A 92 -4.94 0.66 -11.71
CA GLY A 92 -5.23 -0.54 -12.49
C GLY A 92 -6.29 -1.48 -11.89
N GLU A 93 -6.60 -2.56 -12.60
CA GLU A 93 -7.40 -3.69 -12.11
C GLU A 93 -6.49 -4.76 -11.45
N SER A 94 -5.74 -4.33 -10.44
CA SER A 94 -4.70 -5.12 -9.77
C SER A 94 -5.20 -5.71 -8.45
N GLU A 95 -4.89 -6.99 -8.18
CA GLU A 95 -5.21 -7.64 -6.90
C GLU A 95 -4.48 -7.04 -5.69
N LEU A 96 -3.49 -6.18 -5.93
CA LEU A 96 -2.78 -5.45 -4.88
C LEU A 96 -3.34 -4.03 -4.67
N SER A 97 -4.23 -3.56 -5.55
CA SER A 97 -4.76 -2.19 -5.56
C SER A 97 -5.92 -2.02 -4.58
N LYS A 98 -5.55 -1.97 -3.30
CA LYS A 98 -6.48 -1.85 -2.17
C LYS A 98 -5.84 -1.20 -0.96
N ALA A 99 -6.65 -1.04 0.09
CA ALA A 99 -6.18 -0.67 1.40
C ALA A 99 -5.58 -1.89 2.13
N TRP A 100 -4.37 -1.72 2.64
CA TRP A 100 -3.62 -2.72 3.40
C TRP A 100 -3.33 -2.21 4.81
N VAL A 101 -3.36 -3.11 5.78
CA VAL A 101 -2.99 -2.86 7.17
C VAL A 101 -1.75 -3.70 7.50
N ILE A 102 -0.67 -3.04 7.89
CA ILE A 102 0.57 -3.69 8.33
C ILE A 102 0.35 -4.25 9.74
N SER A 103 0.19 -5.57 9.85
CA SER A 103 -0.03 -6.24 11.13
C SER A 103 1.27 -6.64 11.83
N SER A 104 2.35 -6.86 11.06
CA SER A 104 3.68 -7.18 11.61
C SER A 104 4.78 -6.51 10.82
N LYS A 105 5.79 -6.01 11.53
CA LYS A 105 6.97 -5.36 10.96
C LYS A 105 8.22 -5.81 11.69
N LYS A 106 9.03 -6.63 11.01
CA LYS A 106 10.35 -7.07 11.47
C LYS A 106 11.43 -6.47 10.57
N LYS A 107 12.71 -6.58 10.95
CA LYS A 107 13.82 -6.17 10.10
C LYS A 107 13.77 -7.00 8.81
N GLY A 108 13.57 -6.35 7.66
CA GLY A 108 13.54 -7.00 6.35
C GLY A 108 12.26 -7.79 6.03
N SER A 109 11.22 -7.75 6.86
CA SER A 109 9.97 -8.47 6.59
C SER A 109 8.74 -7.72 7.11
N GLN A 110 7.65 -7.78 6.36
CA GLN A 110 6.35 -7.23 6.77
C GLN A 110 5.23 -8.21 6.42
N THR A 111 4.19 -8.22 7.26
CA THR A 111 2.94 -8.95 7.02
C THR A 111 1.79 -7.96 6.99
N TRP A 112 1.04 -7.98 5.89
CA TRP A 112 -0.02 -7.04 5.58
C TRP A 112 -1.32 -7.80 5.41
N HIS A 113 -2.43 -7.16 5.79
CA HIS A 113 -3.76 -7.73 5.67
C HIS A 113 -4.70 -6.75 4.95
N SER A 114 -5.61 -7.29 4.15
CA SER A 114 -6.75 -6.56 3.63
C SER A 114 -8.02 -7.38 3.87
N THR A 115 -9.17 -6.70 3.87
CA THR A 115 -10.46 -7.36 4.05
C THR A 115 -11.50 -6.63 3.22
N GLU A 116 -12.12 -7.35 2.29
CA GLU A 116 -13.11 -6.82 1.35
C GLU A 116 -14.21 -7.86 1.13
N ASN A 117 -15.48 -7.52 1.36
CA ASN A 117 -16.63 -8.37 1.05
C ASN A 117 -16.49 -9.84 1.51
N ASN A 118 -16.15 -10.06 2.78
CA ASN A 118 -15.88 -11.37 3.41
C ASN A 118 -14.65 -12.13 2.88
N LYS A 119 -13.86 -11.53 2.00
CA LYS A 119 -12.53 -12.02 1.64
C LYS A 119 -11.50 -11.42 2.58
N VAL A 120 -10.56 -12.25 3.02
CA VAL A 120 -9.38 -11.86 3.75
C VAL A 120 -8.17 -12.14 2.86
N GLN A 121 -7.31 -11.14 2.73
CA GLN A 121 -6.05 -11.29 2.01
C GLN A 121 -4.88 -11.04 2.94
N THR A 122 -3.84 -11.86 2.80
CA THR A 122 -2.59 -11.71 3.53
C THR A 122 -1.43 -11.61 2.55
N LEU A 123 -0.63 -10.56 2.69
CA LEU A 123 0.54 -10.29 1.86
C LEU A 123 1.79 -10.29 2.75
N ILE A 124 2.78 -11.10 2.38
CA ILE A 124 4.09 -11.16 3.06
C ILE A 124 5.14 -10.59 2.14
N LEU A 125 5.78 -9.51 2.60
CA LEU A 125 6.85 -8.81 1.90
C LEU A 125 8.18 -9.08 2.60
N ILE A 126 9.21 -9.39 1.82
CA ILE A 126 10.59 -9.54 2.31
C ILE A 126 11.57 -8.68 1.52
N LYS A 127 12.60 -8.18 2.20
CA LYS A 127 13.70 -7.39 1.64
C LYS A 127 14.98 -8.21 1.59
#